data_AF-A0A938V2I2-F1
#
_entry.id   AF-A0A938V2I2-F1
#
_cell.length_a   1.000
_cell.length_b   1.000
_cell.length_c   1.000
_cell.angle_alpha   90.00
_cell.angle_beta   90.00
_cell.angle_gamma   90.00
#
_symmetry.space_group_name_H-M   'P 1'
#
loop_
_entity.id
_entity.type
_entity.pdbx_description
1 polymer ?
#
loop_
_entity_poly.entity_id
_entity_poly.type
_entity_poly.pdbx_seq_one_letter_code
_entity_poly.pdbx_strand_id
1 'polypeptide(L)'
;MVLQLTLHETACQARLLAPDGSVLALEVDERLGSADAIEPVAQFLASVFEGVHGVGLRRTPTAWVRLWEIARTLLDSLMSQRAASVSEEFPGPPGVPPRLLEVEMTREGLDEMLAPFVEGGVRLVEKVLAGRPAEPLPEFDLDGDVLPLSFLAEHLWARYRPSSGEPAPDFAPVVASSTPPVSPGEPSRSAPEKPEPSTAPLPPELLERCGHFARRVAEVAPRIHPEDLRELQAELAVMSRARDSGDSAALSASLESLDDLLFLLPPVQAEPAPLRTPAPEAVPRPRTPPRPFCPLTHPRTSGRSSYWGGGESYLSYSSYVSFAAAPPFFPSG
;
A
#
# COMPACT_ATOMS: atom_id res chain seq x y z
N MET A 1 33.43 6.74 0.15
CA MET A 1 32.27 6.18 0.89
C MET A 1 31.09 6.34 -0.02
N VAL A 2 30.15 5.39 0.00
CA VAL A 2 28.98 5.40 -0.89
C VAL A 2 27.72 5.41 -0.04
N LEU A 3 26.77 6.29 -0.34
CA LEU A 3 25.44 6.31 0.23
C LEU A 3 24.52 5.62 -0.77
N GLN A 4 24.21 4.36 -0.49
CA GLN A 4 23.30 3.56 -1.29
C GLN A 4 21.87 3.76 -0.78
N LEU A 5 20.97 4.16 -1.66
CA LEU A 5 19.54 4.22 -1.41
C LEU A 5 18.86 3.09 -2.17
N THR A 6 18.20 2.20 -1.44
CA THR A 6 17.38 1.12 -2.01
C THR A 6 15.90 1.45 -1.79
N LEU A 7 15.10 1.48 -2.86
CA LEU A 7 13.64 1.64 -2.78
C LEU A 7 12.93 0.35 -3.16
N HIS A 8 12.19 -0.18 -2.20
CA HIS A 8 11.23 -1.26 -2.38
C HIS A 8 9.81 -0.69 -2.50
N GLU A 9 8.84 -1.55 -2.81
CA GLU A 9 7.44 -1.14 -2.97
C GLU A 9 6.85 -0.48 -1.71
N THR A 10 7.24 -0.97 -0.52
CA THR A 10 6.69 -0.57 0.79
C THR A 10 7.73 0.04 1.74
N ALA A 11 9.01 0.12 1.35
CA ALA A 11 10.06 0.61 2.23
C ALA A 11 11.22 1.26 1.48
N CYS A 12 11.86 2.25 2.10
CA CYS A 12 13.14 2.79 1.66
C CYS A 12 14.22 2.42 2.68
N GLN A 13 15.38 2.05 2.16
CA GLN A 13 16.56 1.69 2.93
C GLN A 13 17.72 2.61 2.53
N ALA A 14 18.35 3.24 3.51
CA ALA A 14 19.56 4.02 3.30
C ALA A 14 20.74 3.33 3.97
N ARG A 15 21.78 3.02 3.20
CA ARG A 15 23.02 2.37 3.64
C ARG A 15 24.20 3.29 3.37
N LEU A 16 25.08 3.43 4.34
CA LEU A 16 26.38 4.05 4.13
C LEU A 16 27.44 2.95 4.06
N LEU A 17 28.20 2.93 2.97
CA LEU A 17 29.20 1.92 2.68
C LEU A 17 30.61 2.50 2.75
N ALA A 18 31.52 1.74 3.35
CA ALA A 18 32.95 1.97 3.29
C ALA A 18 33.50 1.66 1.87
N PRO A 19 34.72 2.10 1.53
CA PRO A 19 35.36 1.76 0.25
C PRO A 19 35.58 0.26 0.01
N ASP A 20 35.53 -0.58 1.04
CA ASP A 20 35.60 -2.04 0.96
C ASP A 20 34.21 -2.72 0.85
N GLY A 21 33.13 -1.92 0.74
CA GLY A 21 31.74 -2.38 0.69
C GLY A 21 31.13 -2.69 2.06
N SER A 22 31.84 -2.55 3.18
CA SER A 22 31.27 -2.81 4.50
C SER A 22 30.24 -1.76 4.92
N VAL A 23 29.14 -2.21 5.53
CA VAL A 23 28.04 -1.33 5.97
C VAL A 23 28.45 -0.58 7.23
N LEU A 24 28.59 0.75 7.10
CA LEU A 24 29.01 1.68 8.13
C LEU A 24 27.84 2.29 8.92
N ALA A 25 26.67 2.38 8.31
CA ALA A 25 25.40 2.76 8.91
C ALA A 25 24.25 2.25 8.03
N LEU A 26 23.09 1.99 8.65
CA LEU A 26 21.89 1.49 7.98
C LEU A 26 20.66 2.04 8.71
N GLU A 27 19.75 2.65 7.96
CA GLU A 27 18.41 3.00 8.41
C GLU A 27 17.37 2.49 7.40
N VAL A 28 16.17 2.19 7.87
CA VAL A 28 15.03 1.74 7.06
C VAL A 28 13.79 2.50 7.49
N ASP A 29 12.97 2.92 6.52
CA ASP A 29 11.62 3.42 6.76
C ASP A 29 10.62 2.51 6.04
N GLU A 30 9.84 1.74 6.81
CA GLU A 30 8.81 0.79 6.36
C GLU A 30 7.50 1.51 5.91
N ARG A 31 7.56 2.82 5.68
CA ARG A 31 6.45 3.69 5.26
C ARG A 31 6.88 4.71 4.19
N LEU A 32 7.90 4.33 3.43
CA LEU A 32 8.48 5.15 2.38
C LEU A 32 8.86 4.27 1.20
N GLY A 33 7.90 3.55 0.63
CA GLY A 33 8.09 2.75 -0.57
C GLY A 33 7.79 3.49 -1.87
N SER A 34 7.98 2.84 -3.02
CA SER A 34 7.54 3.41 -4.30
C SER A 34 6.03 3.65 -4.37
N ALA A 35 5.24 2.88 -3.60
CA ALA A 35 3.81 3.11 -3.45
C ALA A 35 3.49 4.50 -2.86
N ASP A 36 4.29 5.00 -1.90
CA ASP A 36 4.09 6.31 -1.28
C ASP A 36 4.35 7.50 -2.24
N ALA A 37 5.02 7.25 -3.38
CA ALA A 37 5.17 8.23 -4.46
C ALA A 37 4.05 8.12 -5.53
N ILE A 38 3.52 6.93 -5.78
CA ILE A 38 2.49 6.71 -6.81
C ILE A 38 1.08 7.01 -6.26
N GLU A 39 0.83 6.69 -5.00
CA GLU A 39 -0.46 6.85 -4.32
C GLU A 39 -0.99 8.31 -4.35
N PRO A 40 -0.21 9.37 -4.07
CA PRO A 40 -0.69 10.75 -4.18
C PRO A 40 -1.17 11.11 -5.60
N VAL A 41 -0.47 10.65 -6.63
CA VAL A 41 -0.81 10.88 -8.03
C VAL A 41 -2.10 10.13 -8.40
N ALA A 42 -2.25 8.87 -7.98
CA ALA A 42 -3.47 8.09 -8.17
C ALA A 42 -4.68 8.74 -7.45
N GLN A 43 -4.49 9.24 -6.23
CA GLN A 43 -5.52 9.96 -5.47
C GLN A 43 -5.95 11.26 -6.14
N PHE A 44 -5.00 12.01 -6.73
CA PHE A 44 -5.29 13.20 -7.52
C PHE A 44 -6.15 12.86 -8.75
N LEU A 45 -5.71 11.89 -9.57
CA LEU A 45 -6.44 11.45 -10.75
C LEU A 45 -7.87 10.97 -10.42
N ALA A 46 -8.03 10.20 -9.32
CA ALA A 46 -9.35 9.76 -8.87
C ALA A 46 -10.24 10.94 -8.44
N SER A 47 -9.65 11.96 -7.81
CA SER A 47 -10.38 13.14 -7.35
C SER A 47 -10.81 14.03 -8.52
N VAL A 48 -9.99 14.15 -9.57
CA VAL A 48 -10.38 14.81 -10.83
C VAL A 48 -11.52 14.04 -11.49
N PHE A 49 -11.40 12.72 -11.64
CA PHE A 49 -12.47 11.89 -12.22
C PHE A 49 -13.78 11.98 -11.44
N GLU A 50 -13.72 11.89 -10.10
CA GLU A 50 -14.87 11.99 -9.22
C GLU A 50 -15.51 13.39 -9.29
N GLY A 51 -14.71 14.45 -9.44
CA GLY A 51 -15.17 15.83 -9.62
C GLY A 51 -15.88 16.07 -10.97
N VAL A 52 -15.36 15.53 -12.07
CA VAL A 52 -15.95 15.68 -13.43
C VAL A 52 -17.19 14.79 -13.59
N HIS A 53 -17.13 13.54 -13.12
CA HIS A 53 -18.11 12.50 -13.47
C HIS A 53 -19.04 12.10 -12.31
N GLY A 54 -18.76 12.51 -11.07
CA GLY A 54 -19.52 12.10 -9.88
C GLY A 54 -19.36 10.62 -9.51
N VAL A 55 -18.28 9.95 -9.94
CA VAL A 55 -17.99 8.54 -9.66
C VAL A 55 -16.61 8.40 -9.01
N GLY A 56 -16.58 7.91 -7.78
CA GLY A 56 -15.33 7.66 -7.05
C GLY A 56 -14.69 6.33 -7.43
N LEU A 57 -13.69 6.36 -8.33
CA LEU A 57 -12.93 5.18 -8.78
C LEU A 57 -12.32 4.36 -7.62
N ARG A 58 -11.96 5.04 -6.52
CA ARG A 58 -11.47 4.46 -5.25
C ARG A 58 -12.37 3.37 -4.65
N ARG A 59 -13.64 3.29 -5.04
CA ARG A 59 -14.61 2.29 -4.53
C ARG A 59 -14.66 1.01 -5.36
N THR A 60 -13.93 0.94 -6.46
CA THR A 60 -13.93 -0.19 -7.41
C THR A 60 -12.49 -0.69 -7.56
N PRO A 61 -12.11 -1.83 -6.93
CA PRO A 61 -10.72 -2.28 -6.87
C PRO A 61 -10.02 -2.37 -8.25
N THR A 62 -10.70 -2.92 -9.26
CA THR A 62 -10.17 -3.02 -10.63
C THR A 62 -9.94 -1.66 -11.30
N ALA A 63 -10.78 -0.66 -11.02
CA ALA A 63 -10.58 0.69 -11.51
C ALA A 63 -9.45 1.40 -10.75
N TRP A 64 -9.29 1.11 -9.45
CA TRP A 64 -8.20 1.65 -8.65
C TRP A 64 -6.82 1.13 -9.09
N VAL A 65 -6.69 -0.18 -9.32
CA VAL A 65 -5.45 -0.79 -9.85
C VAL A 65 -5.05 -0.15 -11.18
N ARG A 66 -5.97 -0.08 -12.15
CA ARG A 66 -5.70 0.58 -13.43
C ARG A 66 -5.31 2.05 -13.28
N LEU A 67 -5.94 2.77 -12.35
CA LEU A 67 -5.59 4.17 -12.08
C LEU A 67 -4.19 4.32 -11.47
N TRP A 68 -3.75 3.33 -10.69
CA TRP A 68 -2.41 3.27 -10.11
C TRP A 68 -1.33 3.00 -11.19
N GLU A 69 -1.60 2.11 -12.15
CA GLU A 69 -0.76 1.89 -13.34
C GLU A 69 -0.64 3.16 -14.20
N ILE A 70 -1.75 3.86 -14.40
CA ILE A 70 -1.80 5.17 -15.09
C ILE A 70 -0.98 6.21 -14.32
N ALA A 71 -1.10 6.27 -13.00
CA ALA A 71 -0.31 7.17 -12.15
C ALA A 71 1.19 6.88 -12.22
N ARG A 72 1.61 5.60 -12.22
CA ARG A 72 3.00 5.18 -12.43
C ARG A 72 3.54 5.63 -13.79
N THR A 73 2.73 5.47 -14.85
CA THR A 73 3.11 5.86 -16.22
C THR A 73 3.20 7.38 -16.40
N LEU A 74 2.32 8.13 -15.74
CA LEU A 74 2.37 9.59 -15.68
C LEU A 74 3.59 10.08 -14.91
N LEU A 75 3.91 9.45 -13.78
CA LEU A 75 5.12 9.73 -13.00
C LEU A 75 6.39 9.55 -13.85
N ASP A 76 6.54 8.41 -14.52
CA ASP A 76 7.64 8.12 -15.46
C ASP A 76 7.79 9.21 -16.55
N SER A 77 6.67 9.57 -17.18
CA SER A 77 6.64 10.63 -18.20
C SER A 77 7.13 11.97 -17.65
N LEU A 78 6.70 12.34 -16.44
CA LEU A 78 7.10 13.57 -15.75
C LEU A 78 8.52 13.54 -15.19
N MET A 79 9.20 12.38 -15.13
CA MET A 79 10.64 12.32 -14.84
C MET A 79 11.49 12.80 -16.01
N SER A 80 10.98 12.73 -17.24
CA SER A 80 11.70 13.16 -18.45
C SER A 80 11.14 14.43 -19.11
N GLN A 81 9.94 14.87 -18.73
CA GLN A 81 9.19 15.95 -19.37
C GLN A 81 8.67 16.97 -18.35
N ARG A 82 8.51 18.23 -18.79
CA ARG A 82 7.97 19.31 -17.93
C ARG A 82 6.46 19.22 -17.71
N ALA A 83 5.75 18.54 -18.60
CA ALA A 83 4.33 18.27 -18.51
C ALA A 83 4.02 16.99 -19.27
N ALA A 84 2.96 16.29 -18.86
CA ALA A 84 2.48 15.07 -19.48
C ALA A 84 0.96 14.97 -19.33
N SER A 85 0.31 14.25 -20.24
CA SER A 85 -1.15 14.13 -20.31
C SER A 85 -1.60 12.67 -20.31
N VAL A 86 -2.65 12.37 -19.54
CA VAL A 86 -3.37 11.10 -19.50
C VAL A 86 -4.73 11.26 -20.20
N SER A 87 -5.12 10.26 -20.99
CA SER A 87 -6.42 10.18 -21.68
C SER A 87 -6.94 8.73 -21.66
N GLU A 88 -7.71 8.37 -20.63
CA GLU A 88 -8.04 6.95 -20.32
C GLU A 88 -9.54 6.72 -20.07
N GLU A 89 -10.13 5.73 -20.74
CA GLU A 89 -11.56 5.40 -20.60
C GLU A 89 -11.83 4.40 -19.46
N PHE A 90 -12.66 4.79 -18.50
CA PHE A 90 -13.15 3.90 -17.44
C PHE A 90 -14.55 3.37 -17.76
N PRO A 91 -14.81 2.06 -17.55
CA PRO A 91 -16.11 1.45 -17.85
C PRO A 91 -17.20 2.01 -16.92
N GLY A 92 -18.34 2.38 -17.52
CA GLY A 92 -19.55 2.74 -16.78
C GLY A 92 -20.34 1.52 -16.27
N PRO A 93 -21.33 1.72 -15.38
CA PRO A 93 -22.34 0.70 -15.09
C PRO A 93 -23.07 0.22 -16.36
N PRO A 94 -23.67 -0.98 -16.37
CA PRO A 94 -24.41 -1.48 -17.53
C PRO A 94 -25.44 -0.48 -18.07
N GLY A 95 -25.32 -0.13 -19.36
CA GLY A 95 -26.17 0.87 -20.03
C GLY A 95 -25.71 2.33 -19.89
N VAL A 96 -24.65 2.60 -19.14
CA VAL A 96 -23.96 3.90 -19.09
C VAL A 96 -22.72 3.82 -19.99
N PRO A 97 -22.47 4.81 -20.87
CA PRO A 97 -21.27 4.81 -21.69
C PRO A 97 -19.98 4.88 -20.83
N PRO A 98 -18.83 4.41 -21.36
CA PRO A 98 -17.52 4.67 -20.77
C PRO A 98 -17.30 6.18 -20.54
N ARG A 99 -16.45 6.48 -19.56
CA ARG A 99 -16.18 7.85 -19.12
C ARG A 99 -14.69 8.12 -19.20
N LEU A 100 -14.33 9.21 -19.88
CA LEU A 100 -12.95 9.56 -20.17
C LEU A 100 -12.32 10.36 -19.02
N LEU A 101 -11.14 9.94 -18.59
CA LEU A 101 -10.21 10.69 -17.75
C LEU A 101 -9.24 11.44 -18.65
N GLU A 102 -9.43 12.74 -18.86
CA GLU A 102 -8.43 13.62 -19.48
C GLU A 102 -7.80 14.50 -18.41
N VAL A 103 -6.48 14.40 -18.24
CA VAL A 103 -5.72 15.19 -17.25
C VAL A 103 -4.37 15.58 -17.82
N GLU A 104 -4.02 16.86 -17.76
CA GLU A 104 -2.65 17.35 -17.94
C GLU A 104 -2.05 17.66 -16.56
N MET A 105 -0.80 17.26 -16.35
CA MET A 105 -0.04 17.52 -15.13
C MET A 105 1.32 18.12 -15.50
N THR A 106 1.82 19.09 -14.72
CA THR A 106 3.18 19.64 -14.87
C THR A 106 4.12 19.07 -13.80
N ARG A 107 5.42 19.18 -14.05
CA ARG A 107 6.47 18.79 -13.10
C ARG A 107 6.32 19.53 -11.77
N GLU A 108 6.03 20.82 -11.79
CA GLU A 108 5.87 21.62 -10.56
C GLU A 108 4.69 21.14 -9.69
N GLY A 109 3.59 20.69 -10.31
CA GLY A 109 2.46 20.10 -9.60
C GLY A 109 2.77 18.71 -9.02
N LEU A 110 3.61 17.93 -9.71
CA LEU A 110 4.15 16.67 -9.19
C LEU A 110 5.09 16.92 -8.00
N ASP A 111 5.97 17.92 -8.10
CA ASP A 111 6.92 18.27 -7.05
C ASP A 111 6.21 18.63 -5.73
N GLU A 112 5.10 19.38 -5.81
CA GLU A 112 4.25 19.69 -4.65
C GLU A 112 3.60 18.44 -4.05
N MET A 113 3.12 17.50 -4.87
CA MET A 113 2.55 16.23 -4.41
C MET A 113 3.57 15.28 -3.79
N LEU A 114 4.81 15.26 -4.28
CA LEU A 114 5.88 14.38 -3.82
C LEU A 114 6.76 14.98 -2.70
N ALA A 115 6.57 16.25 -2.34
CA ALA A 115 7.33 16.89 -1.25
C ALA A 115 7.35 16.08 0.06
N PRO A 116 6.26 15.46 0.55
CA PRO A 116 6.30 14.64 1.77
C PRO A 116 7.15 13.37 1.64
N PHE A 117 7.16 12.75 0.45
CA PHE A 117 7.99 11.58 0.14
C PHE A 117 9.48 11.98 0.13
N VAL A 118 9.82 13.09 -0.53
CA VAL A 118 11.18 13.65 -0.53
C VAL A 118 11.65 13.99 0.88
N GLU A 119 10.82 14.65 1.70
CA GLU A 119 11.15 14.95 3.10
C GLU A 119 11.34 13.67 3.93
N GLY A 120 10.61 12.59 3.64
CA GLY A 120 10.87 11.26 4.19
C GLY A 120 12.29 10.78 3.87
N GLY A 121 12.64 10.74 2.59
CA GLY A 121 13.95 10.26 2.12
C GLY A 121 15.12 11.10 2.62
N VAL A 122 14.98 12.43 2.64
CA VAL A 122 15.96 13.34 3.24
C VAL A 122 16.19 13.03 4.71
N ARG A 123 15.13 12.86 5.52
CA ARG A 123 15.26 12.51 6.94
C ARG A 123 15.90 11.14 7.15
N LEU A 124 15.65 10.18 6.25
CA LEU A 124 16.30 8.86 6.30
C LEU A 124 17.82 8.98 6.07
N VAL A 125 18.23 9.76 5.07
CA VAL A 125 19.65 10.08 4.81
C VAL A 125 20.28 10.84 5.97
N GLU A 126 19.60 11.83 6.55
CA GLU A 126 20.11 12.60 7.69
C GLU A 126 20.40 11.73 8.91
N LYS A 127 19.59 10.69 9.19
CA LYS A 127 19.88 9.69 10.24
C LYS A 127 21.15 8.88 9.94
N VAL A 128 21.31 8.40 8.71
CA VAL A 128 22.47 7.60 8.27
C VAL A 128 23.78 8.40 8.32
N LEU A 129 23.71 9.70 8.03
CA LEU A 129 24.85 10.62 8.09
C LEU A 129 25.08 11.20 9.50
N ALA A 130 24.16 11.01 10.44
CA ALA A 130 24.25 11.57 11.80
C ALA A 130 25.52 11.09 12.52
N GLY A 131 26.25 12.04 13.11
CA GLY A 131 27.49 11.76 13.85
C GLY A 131 28.75 11.61 12.99
N ARG A 132 28.69 11.90 11.69
CA ARG A 132 29.88 11.93 10.81
C ARG A 132 30.32 13.37 10.48
N PRO A 133 31.62 13.61 10.21
CA PRO A 133 32.08 14.89 9.69
C PRO A 133 31.42 15.16 8.32
N ALA A 134 31.09 16.42 8.06
CA ALA A 134 30.29 16.82 6.90
C ALA A 134 31.00 16.67 5.53
N GLU A 135 32.31 16.40 5.51
CA GLU A 135 33.10 16.31 4.29
C GLU A 135 34.14 15.17 4.35
N PRO A 136 34.46 14.53 3.19
CA PRO A 136 33.73 14.63 1.93
C PRO A 136 32.40 13.87 2.00
N LEU A 137 31.40 14.36 1.27
CA LEU A 137 30.14 13.65 1.11
C LEU A 137 30.35 12.31 0.40
N PRO A 138 29.53 11.29 0.71
CA PRO A 138 29.58 10.03 0.00
C PRO A 138 29.07 10.18 -1.44
N GLU A 139 29.57 9.32 -2.31
CA GLU A 139 29.02 9.10 -3.65
C GLU A 139 27.61 8.50 -3.52
N PHE A 140 26.67 8.92 -4.37
CA PHE A 140 25.29 8.42 -4.33
C PHE A 140 25.15 7.21 -5.26
N ASP A 141 24.63 6.10 -4.72
CA ASP A 141 24.26 4.89 -5.45
C ASP A 141 22.76 4.64 -5.27
N LEU A 142 22.04 4.32 -6.34
CA LEU A 142 20.59 4.18 -6.35
C LEU A 142 20.22 2.77 -6.86
N ASP A 143 19.55 1.99 -6.01
CA ASP A 143 19.18 0.60 -6.26
C ASP A 143 17.66 0.40 -6.11
N GLY A 144 17.05 -0.42 -6.96
CA GLY A 144 15.59 -0.61 -7.00
C GLY A 144 14.86 0.27 -8.04
N ASP A 145 13.55 0.46 -7.84
CA ASP A 145 12.68 1.06 -8.86
C ASP A 145 12.99 2.56 -9.04
N VAL A 146 13.57 2.92 -10.19
CA VAL A 146 14.47 4.08 -10.31
C VAL A 146 13.74 5.44 -10.33
N LEU A 147 12.42 5.44 -10.55
CA LEU A 147 11.67 6.68 -10.82
C LEU A 147 11.50 7.57 -9.58
N PRO A 148 11.01 7.10 -8.41
CA PRO A 148 10.97 7.96 -7.22
C PRO A 148 12.37 8.21 -6.65
N LEU A 149 13.34 7.31 -6.90
CA LEU A 149 14.71 7.44 -6.45
C LEU A 149 15.48 8.55 -7.17
N SER A 150 15.34 8.68 -8.49
CA SER A 150 15.97 9.78 -9.24
C SER A 150 15.40 11.14 -8.79
N PHE A 151 14.09 11.23 -8.51
CA PHE A 151 13.47 12.43 -7.93
C PHE A 151 14.04 12.79 -6.55
N LEU A 152 14.17 11.81 -5.66
CA LEU A 152 14.79 11.97 -4.35
C LEU A 152 16.27 12.35 -4.47
N ALA A 153 17.00 11.77 -5.44
CA ALA A 153 18.41 12.02 -5.67
C ALA A 153 18.69 13.45 -6.17
N GLU A 154 17.85 14.00 -7.06
CA GLU A 154 17.92 15.42 -7.44
C GLU A 154 17.82 16.34 -6.20
N HIS A 155 16.88 16.06 -5.31
CA HIS A 155 16.65 16.83 -4.08
C HIS A 155 17.77 16.68 -3.06
N LEU A 156 18.27 15.46 -2.86
CA LEU A 156 19.43 15.18 -2.02
C LEU A 156 20.68 15.88 -2.56
N TRP A 157 20.92 15.81 -3.87
CA TRP A 157 22.04 16.49 -4.51
C TRP A 157 21.94 18.01 -4.39
N ALA A 158 20.74 18.59 -4.56
CA ALA A 158 20.54 20.02 -4.35
C ALA A 158 20.81 20.45 -2.90
N ARG A 159 20.42 19.62 -1.91
CA ARG A 159 20.63 19.85 -0.47
C ARG A 159 22.07 19.67 -0.03
N TYR A 160 22.75 18.66 -0.58
CA TYR A 160 24.12 18.27 -0.24
C TYR A 160 25.12 18.62 -1.35
N ARG A 161 24.87 19.65 -2.17
CA ARG A 161 25.75 19.96 -3.30
C ARG A 161 27.16 20.31 -2.80
N PRO A 162 28.22 19.66 -3.28
CA PRO A 162 29.58 20.05 -2.95
C PRO A 162 29.87 21.51 -3.30
N SER A 163 30.59 22.20 -2.42
CA SER A 163 31.03 23.59 -2.61
C SER A 163 32.02 23.77 -3.77
N SER A 164 32.52 22.67 -4.35
CA SER A 164 33.38 22.61 -5.54
C SER A 164 32.73 23.19 -6.80
N GLY A 165 31.40 23.36 -6.82
CA GLY A 165 30.66 23.89 -7.97
C GLY A 165 30.44 22.87 -9.10
N GLU A 166 30.73 21.59 -8.85
CA GLU A 166 30.48 20.51 -9.82
C GLU A 166 29.02 20.48 -10.29
N PRO A 167 28.76 20.16 -11.57
CA PRO A 167 27.40 19.97 -12.06
C PRO A 167 26.74 18.80 -11.32
N ALA A 168 25.41 18.73 -11.35
CA ALA A 168 24.72 17.53 -10.91
C ALA A 168 25.15 16.34 -11.80
N PRO A 169 25.38 15.15 -11.22
CA PRO A 169 25.51 13.94 -12.02
C PRO A 169 24.18 13.70 -12.75
N ASP A 170 24.25 12.99 -13.86
CA ASP A 170 23.05 12.62 -14.59
C ASP A 170 22.32 11.51 -13.81
N PHE A 171 21.26 11.89 -13.10
CA PHE A 171 20.38 10.98 -12.36
C PHE A 171 19.33 10.31 -13.26
N ALA A 172 19.38 10.52 -14.59
CA ALA A 172 18.51 9.81 -15.50
C ALA A 172 18.56 8.30 -15.21
N PRO A 173 17.41 7.62 -15.11
CA PRO A 173 17.41 6.19 -14.88
C PRO A 173 18.25 5.53 -15.97
N VAL A 174 19.21 4.69 -15.57
CA VAL A 174 19.96 3.86 -16.51
C VAL A 174 18.95 2.88 -17.10
N VAL A 175 18.30 3.30 -18.18
CA VAL A 175 17.28 2.52 -18.89
C VAL A 175 17.94 1.19 -19.20
N ALA A 176 17.51 0.14 -18.49
CA ALA A 176 18.15 -1.16 -18.52
C ALA A 176 18.25 -1.59 -19.97
N SER A 177 19.49 -1.55 -20.51
CA SER A 177 19.77 -1.49 -21.94
C SER A 177 18.92 -2.52 -22.68
N SER A 178 17.85 -2.07 -23.32
CA SER A 178 16.85 -2.96 -23.90
C SER A 178 17.56 -3.91 -24.84
N THR A 179 17.56 -5.20 -24.48
CA THR A 179 18.27 -6.24 -25.22
C THR A 179 17.90 -6.08 -26.70
N PRO A 180 18.88 -5.84 -27.61
CA PRO A 180 18.56 -5.38 -28.96
C PRO A 180 17.61 -6.38 -29.62
N PRO A 181 16.59 -5.88 -30.37
CA PRO A 181 15.53 -6.74 -30.88
C PRO A 181 16.13 -7.90 -31.67
N VAL A 182 15.88 -9.11 -31.20
CA VAL A 182 16.41 -10.34 -31.81
C VAL A 182 15.95 -10.37 -33.26
N SER A 183 16.91 -10.39 -34.19
CA SER A 183 16.62 -10.31 -35.62
C SER A 183 15.66 -11.43 -36.03
N PRO A 184 14.57 -11.14 -36.77
CA PRO A 184 13.59 -12.13 -37.19
C PRO A 184 14.18 -12.97 -38.34
N GLY A 185 15.01 -13.97 -38.00
CA GLY A 185 15.84 -14.64 -39.00
C GLY A 185 16.55 -15.92 -38.56
N GLU A 186 15.99 -16.72 -37.64
CA GLU A 186 16.46 -18.08 -37.39
C GLU A 186 15.31 -19.12 -37.48
N PRO A 187 15.60 -20.34 -37.98
CA PRO A 187 14.58 -21.32 -38.35
C PRO A 187 13.90 -21.98 -37.15
N SER A 188 12.70 -22.52 -37.39
CA SER A 188 11.85 -23.23 -36.44
C SER A 188 12.61 -23.99 -35.36
N ARG A 189 12.63 -23.44 -34.14
CA ARG A 189 12.98 -24.21 -32.96
C ARG A 189 11.96 -25.34 -32.81
N SER A 190 12.46 -26.56 -32.69
CA SER A 190 11.69 -27.74 -32.33
C SER A 190 10.81 -27.42 -31.12
N ALA A 191 9.60 -27.99 -31.07
CA ALA A 191 8.71 -27.85 -29.93
C ALA A 191 9.51 -28.13 -28.63
N PRO A 192 9.39 -27.29 -27.59
CA PRO A 192 10.19 -27.45 -26.38
C PRO A 192 9.96 -28.85 -25.83
N GLU A 193 11.04 -29.62 -25.69
CA GLU A 193 10.97 -30.93 -25.04
C GLU A 193 10.37 -30.70 -23.65
N LYS A 194 9.23 -31.35 -23.41
CA LYS A 194 8.50 -31.22 -22.15
C LYS A 194 9.47 -31.62 -21.04
N PRO A 195 9.85 -30.70 -20.12
CA PRO A 195 10.92 -30.96 -19.17
C PRO A 195 10.60 -32.23 -18.39
N GLU A 196 11.55 -33.18 -18.36
CA GLU A 196 11.36 -34.42 -17.63
C GLU A 196 11.17 -34.09 -16.14
N PRO A 197 10.18 -34.72 -15.47
CA PRO A 197 9.85 -34.38 -14.09
C PRO A 197 11.05 -34.66 -13.19
N SER A 198 11.63 -33.61 -12.63
CA SER A 198 12.74 -33.71 -11.70
C SER A 198 12.31 -34.49 -10.45
N THR A 199 13.01 -35.58 -10.15
CA THR A 199 12.78 -36.39 -8.95
C THR A 199 13.52 -35.86 -7.72
N ALA A 200 14.14 -34.68 -7.81
CA ALA A 200 14.74 -34.00 -6.67
C ALA A 200 13.65 -33.60 -5.65
N PRO A 201 13.91 -33.73 -4.33
CA PRO A 201 12.98 -33.24 -3.32
C PRO A 201 12.82 -31.72 -3.44
N LEU A 202 11.58 -31.23 -3.31
CA LEU A 202 11.27 -29.80 -3.33
C LEU A 202 12.00 -29.06 -2.19
N PRO A 203 12.53 -27.85 -2.44
CA PRO A 203 13.06 -26.98 -1.40
C PRO A 203 12.03 -26.72 -0.29
N PRO A 204 12.43 -26.73 1.00
CA PRO A 204 11.50 -26.53 2.11
C PRO A 204 10.81 -25.16 2.06
N GLU A 205 11.48 -24.13 1.56
CA GLU A 205 10.93 -22.77 1.44
C GLU A 205 9.72 -22.72 0.51
N LEU A 206 9.71 -23.51 -0.58
CA LEU A 206 8.56 -23.60 -1.48
C LEU A 206 7.38 -24.30 -0.80
N LEU A 207 7.63 -25.33 0.01
CA LEU A 207 6.58 -26.03 0.77
C LEU A 207 5.96 -25.14 1.85
N GLU A 208 6.77 -24.30 2.51
CA GLU A 208 6.28 -23.28 3.45
C GLU A 208 5.44 -22.21 2.75
N ARG A 209 5.88 -21.70 1.59
CA ARG A 209 5.09 -20.77 0.76
C ARG A 209 3.74 -21.37 0.35
N CYS A 210 3.70 -22.64 -0.08
CA CYS A 210 2.44 -23.34 -0.39
C CYS A 210 1.47 -23.33 0.81
N GLY A 211 1.99 -23.60 2.01
CA GLY A 211 1.21 -23.56 3.25
C GLY A 211 0.76 -22.15 3.65
N HIS A 212 1.55 -21.12 3.35
CA HIS A 212 1.14 -19.72 3.51
C HIS A 212 -0.03 -19.37 2.55
N PHE A 213 0.14 -19.58 1.25
CA PHE A 213 -0.87 -19.23 0.26
C PHE A 213 -2.19 -19.97 0.44
N ALA A 214 -2.16 -21.28 0.73
CA ALA A 214 -3.38 -22.04 1.00
C ALA A 214 -4.19 -21.49 2.20
N ARG A 215 -3.52 -20.97 3.24
CA ARG A 215 -4.18 -20.29 4.38
C ARG A 215 -4.72 -18.93 3.96
N ARG A 216 -3.91 -18.10 3.29
CA ARG A 216 -4.30 -16.75 2.84
C ARG A 216 -5.51 -16.78 1.90
N VAL A 217 -5.57 -17.74 0.96
CA VAL A 217 -6.77 -17.94 0.10
C VAL A 217 -7.98 -18.33 0.94
N ALA A 218 -7.84 -19.24 1.92
CA ALA A 218 -8.96 -19.64 2.79
C ALA A 218 -9.48 -18.49 3.67
N GLU A 219 -8.62 -17.56 4.07
CA GLU A 219 -8.97 -16.35 4.84
C GLU A 219 -9.71 -15.31 3.99
N VAL A 220 -9.32 -15.09 2.72
CA VAL A 220 -10.01 -14.14 1.83
C VAL A 220 -11.26 -14.70 1.16
N ALA A 221 -11.34 -16.02 0.95
CA ALA A 221 -12.43 -16.70 0.25
C ALA A 221 -13.87 -16.25 0.61
N PRO A 222 -14.25 -16.03 1.90
CA PRO A 222 -15.61 -15.60 2.24
C PRO A 222 -15.91 -14.11 1.94
N ARG A 223 -14.93 -13.33 1.46
CA ARG A 223 -15.01 -11.86 1.29
C ARG A 223 -14.85 -11.38 -0.16
N ILE A 224 -14.44 -12.26 -1.08
CA ILE A 224 -14.11 -11.93 -2.48
C ILE A 224 -15.23 -12.32 -3.45
N HIS A 225 -15.15 -11.87 -4.70
CA HIS A 225 -16.18 -12.20 -5.70
C HIS A 225 -16.12 -13.70 -6.06
N PRO A 226 -17.25 -14.36 -6.38
CA PRO A 226 -17.25 -15.79 -6.74
C PRO A 226 -16.48 -16.15 -8.02
N GLU A 227 -16.09 -15.17 -8.83
CA GLU A 227 -15.27 -15.36 -10.02
C GLU A 227 -13.78 -15.35 -9.67
N ASP A 228 -13.30 -14.34 -8.95
CA ASP A 228 -11.93 -14.29 -8.38
C ASP A 228 -11.65 -15.53 -7.51
N LEU A 229 -12.63 -15.98 -6.72
CA LEU A 229 -12.54 -17.20 -5.93
C LEU A 229 -12.36 -18.45 -6.79
N ARG A 230 -13.00 -18.50 -7.97
CA ARG A 230 -12.88 -19.62 -8.91
C ARG A 230 -11.48 -19.66 -9.54
N GLU A 231 -10.91 -18.48 -9.83
CA GLU A 231 -9.55 -18.34 -10.36
C GLU A 231 -8.50 -18.75 -9.32
N LEU A 232 -8.57 -18.23 -8.08
CA LEU A 232 -7.72 -18.68 -6.97
C LEU A 232 -7.84 -20.18 -6.69
N GLN A 233 -9.03 -20.76 -6.79
CA GLN A 233 -9.23 -22.22 -6.63
C GLN A 233 -8.62 -23.02 -7.78
N ALA A 234 -8.66 -22.51 -9.01
CA ALA A 234 -8.02 -23.13 -10.16
C ALA A 234 -6.49 -23.11 -10.00
N GLU A 235 -5.92 -21.99 -9.56
CA GLU A 235 -4.48 -21.84 -9.36
C GLU A 235 -3.97 -22.66 -8.15
N LEU A 236 -4.70 -22.67 -7.02
CA LEU A 236 -4.39 -23.59 -5.91
C LEU A 236 -4.38 -25.07 -6.36
N ALA A 237 -5.22 -25.45 -7.33
CA ALA A 237 -5.22 -26.78 -7.89
C ALA A 237 -4.02 -27.03 -8.83
N VAL A 238 -3.48 -26.01 -9.50
CA VAL A 238 -2.18 -26.07 -10.22
C VAL A 238 -1.05 -26.26 -9.21
N MET A 239 -0.97 -25.39 -8.20
CA MET A 239 0.01 -25.43 -7.11
C MET A 239 0.05 -26.80 -6.43
N SER A 240 -1.11 -27.37 -6.06
CA SER A 240 -1.16 -28.70 -5.44
C SER A 240 -0.64 -29.78 -6.38
N ARG A 241 -1.01 -29.78 -7.67
CA ARG A 241 -0.51 -30.76 -8.64
C ARG A 241 1.01 -30.67 -8.81
N ALA A 242 1.55 -29.45 -8.91
CA ALA A 242 3.00 -29.23 -9.03
C ALA A 242 3.76 -29.69 -7.78
N ARG A 243 3.23 -29.37 -6.59
CA ARG A 243 3.77 -29.84 -5.30
C ARG A 243 3.77 -31.37 -5.23
N ASP A 244 2.65 -32.00 -5.56
CA ASP A 244 2.47 -33.44 -5.44
C ASP A 244 3.27 -34.22 -6.51
N SER A 245 3.65 -33.58 -7.62
CA SER A 245 4.53 -34.14 -8.66
C SER A 245 6.03 -33.87 -8.45
N GLY A 246 6.41 -33.01 -7.51
CA GLY A 246 7.80 -32.56 -7.32
C GLY A 246 8.30 -31.54 -8.37
N ASP A 247 7.41 -30.97 -9.18
CA ASP A 247 7.78 -30.02 -10.23
C ASP A 247 8.03 -28.63 -9.64
N SER A 248 9.27 -28.36 -9.23
CA SER A 248 9.69 -27.08 -8.64
C SER A 248 9.48 -25.88 -9.56
N ALA A 249 9.57 -26.05 -10.88
CA ALA A 249 9.41 -24.95 -11.84
C ALA A 249 7.93 -24.56 -12.00
N ALA A 250 7.06 -25.56 -12.20
CA ALA A 250 5.62 -25.34 -12.20
C ALA A 250 5.11 -24.83 -10.85
N LEU A 251 5.75 -25.25 -9.74
CA LEU A 251 5.40 -24.78 -8.40
C LEU A 251 5.78 -23.31 -8.19
N SER A 252 6.97 -22.87 -8.61
CA SER A 252 7.37 -21.44 -8.49
C SER A 252 6.45 -20.54 -9.30
N ALA A 253 6.18 -20.89 -10.56
CA ALA A 253 5.28 -20.11 -11.42
C ALA A 253 3.85 -20.01 -10.85
N SER A 254 3.34 -21.09 -10.25
CA SER A 254 2.02 -21.10 -9.60
C SER A 254 2.00 -20.29 -8.29
N LEU A 255 3.12 -20.26 -7.55
CA LEU A 255 3.29 -19.43 -6.35
C LEU A 255 3.42 -17.93 -6.69
N GLU A 256 4.01 -17.58 -7.83
CA GLU A 256 4.07 -16.22 -8.37
C GLU A 256 2.67 -15.76 -8.82
N SER A 257 1.96 -16.57 -9.62
CA SER A 257 0.56 -16.33 -10.03
C SER A 257 -0.38 -16.11 -8.83
N LEU A 258 -0.23 -16.91 -7.77
CA LEU A 258 -1.00 -16.73 -6.53
C LEU A 258 -0.66 -15.42 -5.78
N ASP A 259 0.58 -14.95 -5.84
CA ASP A 259 0.99 -13.69 -5.19
C ASP A 259 0.35 -12.51 -5.93
N ASP A 260 0.43 -12.48 -7.26
CA ASP A 260 -0.21 -11.46 -8.11
C ASP A 260 -1.73 -11.41 -7.87
N LEU A 261 -2.42 -12.56 -7.88
CA LEU A 261 -3.85 -12.64 -7.63
C LEU A 261 -4.25 -12.19 -6.21
N LEU A 262 -3.41 -12.47 -5.20
CA LEU A 262 -3.66 -12.08 -3.80
C LEU A 262 -3.18 -10.67 -3.45
N PHE A 263 -2.37 -10.05 -4.31
CA PHE A 263 -1.97 -8.65 -4.23
C PHE A 263 -3.13 -7.72 -4.65
N LEU A 264 -3.86 -8.10 -5.70
CA LEU A 264 -5.04 -7.35 -6.17
C LEU A 264 -6.24 -7.37 -5.20
N LEU A 265 -6.21 -8.26 -4.21
CA LEU A 265 -7.28 -8.40 -3.22
C LEU A 265 -7.00 -7.54 -1.99
N PRO A 266 -8.01 -6.80 -1.47
CA PRO A 266 -7.80 -5.91 -0.34
C PRO A 266 -7.27 -6.69 0.87
N PRO A 267 -6.27 -6.15 1.60
CA PRO A 267 -5.69 -6.84 2.73
C PRO A 267 -6.77 -7.21 3.74
N VAL A 268 -6.62 -8.37 4.37
CA VAL A 268 -7.52 -8.83 5.42
C VAL A 268 -7.46 -7.82 6.57
N GLN A 269 -8.35 -6.83 6.54
CA GLN A 269 -8.57 -5.98 7.70
C GLN A 269 -8.98 -6.92 8.83
N ALA A 270 -8.15 -6.95 9.87
CA ALA A 270 -8.48 -7.58 11.13
C ALA A 270 -9.85 -7.02 11.53
N GLU A 271 -10.84 -7.89 11.73
CA GLU A 271 -12.17 -7.41 12.13
C GLU A 271 -11.99 -6.51 13.35
N PRO A 272 -12.54 -5.28 13.32
CA PRO A 272 -12.31 -4.31 14.38
C PRO A 272 -12.72 -4.97 15.69
N ALA A 273 -11.71 -5.25 16.53
CA ALA A 273 -11.82 -6.20 17.64
C ALA A 273 -13.12 -5.91 18.40
N PRO A 274 -14.05 -6.90 18.47
CA PRO A 274 -15.48 -6.66 18.62
C PRO A 274 -15.70 -5.64 19.71
N LEU A 275 -16.17 -4.45 19.31
CA LEU A 275 -16.17 -3.24 20.13
C LEU A 275 -16.54 -3.64 21.55
N ARG A 276 -15.57 -3.59 22.47
CA ARG A 276 -15.78 -3.98 23.86
C ARG A 276 -16.90 -3.07 24.35
N THR A 277 -18.12 -3.61 24.38
CA THR A 277 -19.26 -2.92 24.94
C THR A 277 -18.81 -2.51 26.34
N PRO A 278 -18.73 -1.19 26.63
CA PRO A 278 -18.20 -0.75 27.90
C PRO A 278 -19.01 -1.46 28.98
N ALA A 279 -18.31 -2.20 29.85
CA ALA A 279 -18.95 -3.01 30.87
C ALA A 279 -19.97 -2.12 31.57
N PRO A 280 -21.26 -2.53 31.62
CA PRO A 280 -22.39 -1.62 31.76
C PRO A 280 -22.12 -0.64 32.88
N GLU A 281 -21.96 0.63 32.49
CA GLU A 281 -21.40 1.66 33.36
C GLU A 281 -22.19 1.66 34.67
N ALA A 282 -21.50 1.37 35.78
CA ALA A 282 -22.15 0.92 36.99
C ALA A 282 -23.06 2.04 37.51
N VAL A 283 -24.37 1.92 37.23
CA VAL A 283 -25.37 2.98 37.43
C VAL A 283 -25.13 3.59 38.81
N PRO A 284 -24.76 4.88 38.89
CA PRO A 284 -24.33 5.47 40.14
C PRO A 284 -25.48 5.34 41.13
N ARG A 285 -25.28 4.46 42.14
CA ARG A 285 -26.33 4.14 43.11
C ARG A 285 -26.86 5.46 43.66
N PRO A 286 -28.20 5.69 43.63
CA PRO A 286 -28.76 6.97 44.06
C PRO A 286 -28.23 7.28 45.46
N ARG A 287 -27.56 8.43 45.60
CA ARG A 287 -26.94 8.83 46.87
C ARG A 287 -28.02 8.83 47.94
N THR A 288 -27.97 7.86 48.84
CA THR A 288 -28.88 7.77 49.98
C THR A 288 -28.78 9.10 50.72
N PRO A 289 -29.88 9.85 50.93
CA PRO A 289 -29.81 11.10 51.65
C PRO A 289 -29.22 10.86 53.05
N PRO A 290 -28.41 11.79 53.57
CA PRO A 290 -27.77 11.60 54.87
C PRO A 290 -28.86 11.40 55.92
N ARG A 291 -28.85 10.23 56.57
CA ARG A 291 -29.79 9.94 57.66
C ARG A 291 -29.55 10.97 58.78
N PRO A 292 -30.60 11.58 59.34
CA PRO A 292 -30.45 12.45 60.50
C PRO A 292 -29.80 11.67 61.65
N PHE A 293 -28.88 12.32 62.36
CA PHE A 293 -28.21 11.76 63.52
C PHE A 293 -29.23 11.50 64.65
N CYS A 294 -29.61 10.24 64.84
CA CYS A 294 -30.31 9.79 66.04
C CYS A 294 -29.26 9.18 67.01
N PRO A 295 -29.04 9.76 68.20
CA PRO A 295 -28.15 9.17 69.19
C PRO A 295 -28.85 8.01 69.93
N LEU A 296 -28.12 6.89 70.10
CA LEU A 296 -28.33 5.81 71.09
C LEU A 296 -29.66 5.02 70.92
N THR A 297 -29.70 3.69 70.79
CA THR A 297 -29.14 2.65 71.66
C THR A 297 -29.10 1.27 70.96
N HIS A 298 -28.23 0.36 71.41
CA HIS A 298 -28.23 -1.07 71.07
C HIS A 298 -29.44 -1.81 71.69
N PRO A 299 -29.97 -2.93 71.12
CA PRO A 299 -29.26 -4.23 71.10
C PRO A 299 -29.40 -5.08 69.82
N ARG A 300 -28.67 -6.21 69.82
CA ARG A 300 -28.63 -7.27 68.80
C ARG A 300 -29.99 -7.97 68.60
N THR A 301 -30.30 -8.33 67.35
CA THR A 301 -30.89 -9.64 66.99
C THR A 301 -30.51 -10.04 65.56
N SER A 302 -30.39 -11.34 65.32
CA SER A 302 -30.09 -11.97 64.04
C SER A 302 -31.35 -12.20 63.20
N GLY A 303 -31.23 -12.20 61.87
CA GLY A 303 -32.32 -12.59 60.98
C GLY A 303 -31.95 -12.61 59.49
N ARG A 304 -32.03 -13.80 58.86
CA ARG A 304 -32.06 -13.94 57.40
C ARG A 304 -33.37 -13.35 56.85
N SER A 305 -33.35 -12.78 55.64
CA SER A 305 -34.25 -13.23 54.55
C SER A 305 -33.84 -12.63 53.20
N SER A 306 -34.55 -13.03 52.14
CA SER A 306 -34.15 -13.00 50.73
C SER A 306 -35.22 -12.40 49.80
N TYR A 307 -34.99 -12.47 48.48
CA TYR A 307 -35.92 -12.34 47.34
C TYR A 307 -35.98 -11.04 46.49
N TRP A 308 -35.41 -11.15 45.27
CA TRP A 308 -36.02 -11.02 43.92
C TRP A 308 -36.65 -9.72 43.35
N GLY A 309 -36.48 -9.58 42.02
CA GLY A 309 -37.29 -8.77 41.08
C GLY A 309 -36.72 -7.39 40.73
N GLY A 310 -36.76 -6.89 39.48
CA GLY A 310 -37.22 -7.47 38.20
C GLY A 310 -37.81 -6.39 37.26
N GLY A 311 -37.49 -6.41 35.95
CA GLY A 311 -38.03 -5.49 34.92
C GLY A 311 -37.47 -4.06 34.95
N GLU A 312 -37.61 -3.23 33.90
CA GLU A 312 -38.14 -3.47 32.54
C GLU A 312 -37.65 -2.39 31.55
N SER A 313 -37.93 -2.57 30.26
CA SER A 313 -37.41 -1.81 29.11
C SER A 313 -37.97 -0.39 28.94
N TYR A 314 -37.25 0.49 28.22
CA TYR A 314 -37.85 1.67 27.54
C TYR A 314 -37.22 1.97 26.17
N LEU A 315 -38.04 2.49 25.26
CA LEU A 315 -37.71 2.89 23.87
C LEU A 315 -37.50 4.42 23.75
N SER A 316 -36.60 4.82 22.86
CA SER A 316 -36.51 6.15 22.21
C SER A 316 -35.82 5.96 20.86
N TYR A 317 -36.31 6.31 19.67
CA TYR A 317 -37.03 7.51 19.17
C TYR A 317 -36.21 8.80 19.16
N SER A 318 -36.25 9.50 18.01
CA SER A 318 -35.72 10.85 17.70
C SER A 318 -34.24 10.94 17.22
N SER A 319 -33.79 11.88 16.36
CA SER A 319 -34.35 12.65 15.20
C SER A 319 -33.21 13.51 14.58
N TYR A 320 -33.41 14.06 13.35
CA TYR A 320 -32.63 15.18 12.73
C TYR A 320 -31.15 14.87 12.37
N VAL A 321 -30.50 15.50 11.38
CA VAL A 321 -30.30 16.95 11.10
C VAL A 321 -30.17 17.27 9.59
N SER A 322 -30.33 18.55 9.22
CA SER A 322 -30.07 19.14 7.89
C SER A 322 -29.32 20.49 8.09
N PHE A 323 -28.76 21.20 7.10
CA PHE A 323 -29.01 21.25 5.65
C PHE A 323 -27.79 21.85 4.89
N ALA A 324 -27.62 21.50 3.61
CA ALA A 324 -27.03 22.29 2.51
C ALA A 324 -25.62 22.94 2.61
N ALA A 325 -24.84 22.73 1.53
CA ALA A 325 -24.04 23.77 0.89
C ALA A 325 -24.29 23.70 -0.64
N ALA A 326 -24.27 24.84 -1.34
CA ALA A 326 -24.69 24.95 -2.75
C ALA A 326 -23.50 25.09 -3.73
N PRO A 327 -23.66 24.70 -5.01
CA PRO A 327 -22.61 24.82 -6.04
C PRO A 327 -22.57 26.21 -6.71
N PRO A 328 -21.44 26.59 -7.35
CA PRO A 328 -21.27 27.89 -8.01
C PRO A 328 -21.91 27.99 -9.40
N PHE A 329 -22.22 29.23 -9.79
CA PHE A 329 -22.71 29.65 -11.10
C PHE A 329 -21.58 29.64 -12.16
N PHE A 330 -21.90 29.26 -13.40
CA PHE A 330 -21.14 29.63 -14.60
C PHE A 330 -21.96 30.60 -15.47
N PRO A 331 -21.36 31.68 -16.01
CA PRO A 331 -22.02 32.54 -17.00
C PRO A 331 -21.90 31.93 -18.41
N SER A 332 -22.96 32.05 -19.20
CA SER A 332 -22.95 31.69 -20.62
C SER A 332 -22.35 32.81 -21.48
N GLY A 333 -21.52 32.45 -22.45
CA GLY A 333 -21.00 33.30 -23.52
C GLY A 333 -20.74 32.47 -24.76
#